data_AF-A0A8T3RGK6-F1
#
_entry.id   AF-A0A8T3RGK6-F1
#
_cell.length_a   1.000
_cell.length_b   1.000
_cell.length_c   1.000
_cell.angle_alpha   90.00
_cell.angle_beta   90.00
_cell.angle_gamma   90.00
#
_symmetry.space_group_name_H-M   'P 1'
#
loop_
_entity.id
_entity.type
_entity.pdbx_description
1 polymer ?
#
loop_
_entity_poly.entity_id
_entity_poly.type
_entity_poly.pdbx_seq_one_letter_code
_entity_poly.pdbx_strand_id
1 'polypeptide(L)'
;MRRVLELIADIRNRYPDDDFFSDFEDSCRTNPEKKKSYRTYDDALLVLDDESWQILKCKALEHYMDHRKGQRKQGFFNQLNEAFAYRYLIRKKGFKDVRFIKEDKKKSSPDIGFSVHNKQRYCEVKTLGISDDLINRRNTIAVFDGSDYVGLKDGLLNKFGDAICKATQQICAFGSSGLVYIIINFDDFTLDYYQNYKKQLISFSRDQGFNDLFIKIGLRGNKSICITRRSTGRTKTARR
;
A
#
# COMPACT_ATOMS: atom_id res chain seq x y z
N MET A 1 -18.78 -5.37 9.91
CA MET A 1 -17.34 -5.08 9.94
C MET A 1 -16.76 -5.93 11.06
N ARG A 2 -16.22 -7.12 10.79
CA ARG A 2 -15.82 -8.05 11.86
C ARG A 2 -14.38 -7.80 12.33
N ARG A 3 -13.41 -7.88 11.43
CA ARG A 3 -11.97 -7.77 11.74
C ARG A 3 -11.61 -6.35 12.19
N VAL A 4 -12.25 -5.34 11.62
CA VAL A 4 -12.06 -3.94 12.06
C VAL A 4 -12.57 -3.73 13.49
N LEU A 5 -13.72 -4.30 13.86
CA LEU A 5 -14.24 -4.16 15.23
C LEU A 5 -13.37 -4.91 16.25
N GLU A 6 -12.88 -6.11 15.89
CA GLU A 6 -11.89 -6.85 16.68
C GLU A 6 -10.65 -5.99 16.95
N LEU A 7 -10.09 -5.38 15.90
CA LEU A 7 -8.91 -4.53 16.00
C LEU A 7 -9.14 -3.27 16.86
N ILE A 8 -10.31 -2.65 16.73
CA ILE A 8 -10.66 -1.47 17.53
C ILE A 8 -10.81 -1.83 19.00
N ALA A 9 -11.40 -2.99 19.32
CA ALA A 9 -11.49 -3.47 20.70
C ALA A 9 -10.09 -3.67 21.31
N ASP A 10 -9.18 -4.32 20.58
CA ASP A 10 -7.79 -4.51 21.02
C ASP A 10 -7.07 -3.17 21.24
N ILE A 11 -7.31 -2.18 20.38
CA ILE A 11 -6.74 -0.83 20.52
C ILE A 11 -7.28 -0.12 21.75
N ARG A 12 -8.60 -0.11 21.96
CA ARG A 12 -9.25 0.52 23.13
C ARG A 12 -8.75 -0.10 24.43
N ASN A 13 -8.52 -1.42 24.46
CA ASN A 13 -7.95 -2.11 25.62
C ASN A 13 -6.49 -1.75 25.86
N ARG A 14 -5.68 -1.62 24.80
CA ARG A 14 -4.25 -1.34 24.90
C ARG A 14 -3.93 0.14 25.15
N TYR A 15 -4.78 1.04 24.67
CA TYR A 15 -4.60 2.49 24.74
C TYR A 15 -5.90 3.16 25.20
N PRO A 16 -6.32 2.97 26.46
CA PRO A 16 -7.63 3.43 26.95
C PRO A 16 -7.79 4.95 26.93
N ASP A 17 -6.68 5.70 27.00
CA ASP A 17 -6.67 7.17 26.99
C ASP A 17 -6.63 7.77 25.57
N ASP A 18 -6.48 6.96 24.51
CA ASP A 18 -6.45 7.47 23.14
C ASP A 18 -7.88 7.66 22.58
N ASP A 19 -8.16 8.87 22.11
CA ASP A 19 -9.49 9.25 21.66
C ASP A 19 -9.82 8.84 20.21
N PHE A 20 -8.86 8.33 19.43
CA PHE A 20 -9.00 8.22 17.97
C PHE A 20 -10.16 7.31 17.55
N PHE A 21 -10.44 6.28 18.35
CA PHE A 21 -11.55 5.36 18.14
C PHE A 21 -12.65 5.49 19.20
N SER A 22 -12.65 6.53 20.03
CA SER A 22 -13.66 6.67 21.09
C SER A 22 -15.09 6.76 20.52
N ASP A 23 -15.28 7.49 19.41
CA ASP A 23 -16.56 7.75 18.76
C ASP A 23 -16.83 6.88 17.51
N PHE A 24 -16.11 5.77 17.34
CA PHE A 24 -16.04 5.05 16.07
C PHE A 24 -17.41 4.65 15.50
N GLU A 25 -18.29 4.10 16.33
CA GLU A 25 -19.59 3.60 15.92
C GLU A 25 -20.53 4.75 15.51
N ASP A 26 -20.56 5.83 16.30
CA ASP A 26 -21.37 7.01 16.04
C ASP A 26 -20.88 7.76 14.80
N SER A 27 -19.57 7.96 14.69
CA SER A 27 -18.97 8.61 13.52
C SER A 27 -19.12 7.80 12.23
N CYS A 28 -19.13 6.47 12.29
CA CYS A 28 -19.51 5.65 11.13
C CYS A 28 -21.01 5.71 10.81
N ARG A 29 -21.86 5.99 11.80
CA ARG A 29 -23.30 6.18 11.58
C ARG A 29 -23.58 7.50 10.89
N THR A 30 -22.90 8.57 11.29
CA THR A 30 -23.11 9.94 10.80
C THR A 30 -22.28 10.29 9.56
N ASN A 31 -21.16 9.60 9.31
CA ASN A 31 -20.31 9.81 8.14
C ASN A 31 -20.25 8.55 7.24
N PRO A 32 -21.06 8.50 6.16
CA PRO A 32 -21.08 7.38 5.22
C PRO A 32 -19.73 7.09 4.55
N GLU A 33 -18.93 8.12 4.27
CA GLU A 33 -17.61 7.96 3.65
C GLU A 33 -16.58 7.36 4.61
N LYS A 34 -16.64 7.70 5.91
CA LYS A 34 -15.88 7.03 6.98
C LYS A 34 -16.25 5.55 7.04
N LYS A 35 -17.55 5.24 7.13
CA LYS A 35 -18.06 3.86 7.15
C LYS A 35 -17.61 3.05 5.94
N LYS A 36 -17.66 3.64 4.74
CA LYS A 36 -17.24 2.99 3.49
C LYS A 36 -15.75 2.71 3.46
N SER A 37 -14.93 3.61 4.02
CA SER A 37 -13.48 3.41 4.14
C SER A 37 -13.16 2.23 5.07
N TYR A 38 -13.79 2.15 6.25
CA TYR A 38 -13.60 1.02 7.16
C TYR A 38 -14.15 -0.30 6.62
N ARG A 39 -15.27 -0.28 5.88
CA ARG A 39 -15.73 -1.46 5.15
C ARG A 39 -14.70 -1.94 4.12
N THR A 40 -14.06 -1.02 3.41
CA THR A 40 -13.01 -1.37 2.42
C THR A 40 -11.84 -2.10 3.08
N TYR A 41 -11.44 -1.68 4.29
CA TYR A 41 -10.47 -2.40 5.10
C TYR A 41 -11.00 -3.75 5.58
N ASP A 42 -12.19 -3.81 6.15
CA ASP A 42 -12.78 -5.05 6.64
C ASP A 42 -12.87 -6.11 5.52
N ASP A 43 -13.28 -5.70 4.32
CA ASP A 43 -13.33 -6.57 3.13
C ASP A 43 -11.95 -7.06 2.67
N ALA A 44 -10.86 -6.35 3.00
CA ALA A 44 -9.50 -6.79 2.74
C ALA A 44 -9.01 -7.75 3.83
N LEU A 45 -9.26 -7.39 5.10
CA LEU A 45 -8.89 -8.17 6.27
C LEU A 45 -9.59 -9.53 6.34
N LEU A 46 -10.85 -9.60 5.89
CA LEU A 46 -11.62 -10.86 5.83
C LEU A 46 -11.06 -11.89 4.82
N VAL A 47 -10.10 -11.50 3.98
CA VAL A 47 -9.46 -12.41 3.01
C VAL A 47 -8.30 -13.19 3.63
N LEU A 48 -7.73 -12.67 4.72
CA LEU A 48 -6.57 -13.27 5.37
C LEU A 48 -6.99 -14.58 6.05
N ASP A 49 -6.12 -15.59 5.95
CA ASP A 49 -6.16 -16.73 6.85
C ASP A 49 -5.92 -16.29 8.31
N ASP A 50 -6.24 -17.14 9.28
CA ASP A 50 -6.17 -16.77 10.69
C ASP A 50 -4.74 -16.46 11.17
N GLU A 51 -3.72 -17.15 10.67
CA GLU A 51 -2.31 -16.90 11.03
C GLU A 51 -1.85 -15.54 10.49
N SER A 52 -2.09 -15.31 9.20
CA SER A 52 -1.86 -14.06 8.49
C SER A 52 -2.56 -12.88 9.17
N TRP A 53 -3.80 -13.07 9.63
CA TRP A 53 -4.53 -12.06 10.38
C TRP A 53 -3.84 -11.73 11.71
N GLN A 54 -3.43 -12.73 12.50
CA GLN A 54 -2.76 -12.47 13.77
C GLN A 54 -1.43 -11.73 13.57
N ILE A 55 -0.64 -12.11 12.55
CA ILE A 55 0.62 -11.42 12.23
C ILE A 55 0.35 -9.96 11.90
N LEU A 56 -0.56 -9.69 10.96
CA LEU A 56 -0.87 -8.33 10.55
C LEU A 56 -1.47 -7.49 11.69
N LYS A 57 -2.34 -8.10 12.51
CA LYS A 57 -2.95 -7.46 13.67
C LYS A 57 -1.88 -7.02 14.68
N CYS A 58 -0.96 -7.92 15.04
CA CYS A 58 0.15 -7.59 15.93
C CYS A 58 1.01 -6.45 15.38
N LYS A 59 1.39 -6.54 14.10
CA LYS A 59 2.17 -5.50 13.39
C LYS A 59 1.46 -4.14 13.44
N ALA A 60 0.17 -4.11 13.11
CA ALA A 60 -0.61 -2.87 13.15
C ALA A 60 -0.68 -2.28 14.57
N LEU A 61 -0.92 -3.10 15.59
CA LEU A 61 -0.99 -2.66 16.99
C LEU A 61 0.33 -2.09 17.52
N GLU A 62 1.47 -2.63 17.08
CA GLU A 62 2.81 -2.10 17.41
C GLU A 62 3.02 -0.71 16.83
N HIS A 63 2.53 -0.46 15.61
CA HIS A 63 2.61 0.84 14.93
C HIS A 63 1.42 1.76 15.23
N TYR A 64 0.60 1.47 16.25
CA TYR A 64 -0.58 2.27 16.54
C TYR A 64 -0.27 3.72 16.89
N MET A 65 0.76 3.94 17.70
CA MET A 65 1.19 5.27 18.15
C MET A 65 2.17 5.93 17.18
N ASP A 66 2.35 5.37 15.97
CA ASP A 66 3.22 5.95 14.97
C ASP A 66 2.45 7.01 14.17
N HIS A 67 2.67 8.26 14.55
CA HIS A 67 2.05 9.43 13.97
C HIS A 67 3.03 10.20 13.09
N ARG A 68 2.53 10.78 12.00
CA ARG A 68 3.20 11.89 11.30
C ARG A 68 2.48 13.17 11.67
N LYS A 69 3.20 14.29 11.80
CA LYS A 69 2.58 15.60 12.03
C LYS A 69 1.53 15.87 10.96
N GLY A 70 0.29 16.14 11.37
CA GLY A 70 -0.86 16.34 10.48
C GLY A 70 -1.52 15.06 9.92
N GLN A 71 -1.02 13.87 10.26
CA GLN A 71 -1.63 12.58 9.90
C GLN A 71 -1.61 11.62 11.10
N ARG A 72 -2.71 11.59 11.86
CA ARG A 72 -2.85 10.69 13.01
C ARG A 72 -2.87 9.22 12.55
N LYS A 73 -2.20 8.33 13.30
CA LYS A 73 -2.23 6.87 13.12
C LYS A 73 -1.76 6.41 11.74
N GLN A 74 -0.87 7.17 11.09
CA GLN A 74 -0.41 6.82 9.74
C GLN A 74 0.35 5.49 9.72
N GLY A 75 1.22 5.23 10.70
CA GLY A 75 1.96 3.97 10.78
C GLY A 75 1.01 2.77 10.85
N PHE A 76 0.00 2.83 11.72
CA PHE A 76 -1.08 1.85 11.83
C PHE A 76 -1.76 1.54 10.49
N PHE A 77 -2.25 2.56 9.77
CA PHE A 77 -2.93 2.35 8.50
C PHE A 77 -1.99 1.88 7.39
N ASN A 78 -0.70 2.27 7.45
CA ASN A 78 0.30 1.75 6.53
C ASN A 78 0.47 0.22 6.69
N GLN A 79 0.47 -0.30 7.92
CA GLN A 79 0.50 -1.75 8.13
C GLN A 79 -0.78 -2.39 7.57
N LEU A 80 -1.96 -1.87 7.91
CA LEU A 80 -3.24 -2.42 7.40
C LEU A 80 -3.35 -2.43 5.88
N ASN A 81 -2.60 -1.57 5.19
CA ASN A 81 -2.60 -1.53 3.73
C ASN A 81 -2.02 -2.82 3.10
N GLU A 82 -1.22 -3.59 3.83
CA GLU A 82 -0.70 -4.88 3.37
C GLU A 82 -1.80 -5.90 3.07
N ALA A 83 -2.95 -5.80 3.74
CA ALA A 83 -4.11 -6.63 3.45
C ALA A 83 -4.62 -6.45 2.01
N PHE A 84 -4.44 -5.28 1.41
CA PHE A 84 -4.80 -5.06 0.00
C PHE A 84 -3.88 -5.81 -0.95
N ALA A 85 -2.58 -5.88 -0.63
CA ALA A 85 -1.62 -6.67 -1.39
C ALA A 85 -1.92 -8.16 -1.25
N TYR A 86 -2.15 -8.65 -0.03
CA TYR A 86 -2.56 -10.03 0.23
C TYR A 86 -3.80 -10.41 -0.60
N ARG A 87 -4.86 -9.60 -0.52
CA ARG A 87 -6.09 -9.80 -1.30
C ARG A 87 -5.83 -9.77 -2.81
N TYR A 88 -4.94 -8.91 -3.29
CA TYR A 88 -4.57 -8.84 -4.70
C TYR A 88 -3.88 -10.13 -5.18
N LEU A 89 -2.91 -10.64 -4.42
CA LEU A 89 -2.18 -11.87 -4.75
C LEU A 89 -3.14 -13.06 -4.87
N ILE A 90 -4.11 -13.18 -3.96
CA ILE A 90 -5.12 -14.25 -4.03
C ILE A 90 -6.15 -13.98 -5.13
N ARG A 91 -6.93 -12.90 -5.00
CA ARG A 91 -8.15 -12.72 -5.81
C ARG A 91 -7.90 -12.26 -7.24
N LYS A 92 -6.78 -11.58 -7.51
CA LYS A 92 -6.46 -11.05 -8.85
C LYS A 92 -5.37 -11.84 -9.55
N LYS A 93 -4.39 -12.37 -8.82
CA LYS A 93 -3.32 -13.17 -9.40
C LYS A 93 -3.53 -14.67 -9.29
N GLY A 94 -4.41 -15.14 -8.39
CA GLY A 94 -4.66 -16.57 -8.19
C GLY A 94 -3.42 -17.29 -7.65
N PHE A 95 -2.54 -16.58 -6.94
CA PHE A 95 -1.37 -17.20 -6.33
C PHE A 95 -1.75 -18.06 -5.13
N LYS A 96 -0.91 -19.07 -4.87
CA LYS A 96 -1.08 -20.05 -3.79
C LYS A 96 -0.10 -19.76 -2.66
N ASP A 97 -0.35 -20.38 -1.51
CA ASP A 97 0.49 -20.30 -0.31
C ASP A 97 0.80 -18.86 0.10
N VAL A 98 -0.17 -17.96 -0.08
CA VAL A 98 -0.04 -16.56 0.27
C VAL A 98 -0.14 -16.44 1.78
N ARG A 99 0.93 -15.95 2.43
CA ARG A 99 1.01 -15.81 3.89
C ARG A 99 1.83 -14.60 4.27
N PHE A 100 1.47 -13.94 5.37
CA PHE A 100 2.33 -12.93 5.96
C PHE A 100 3.61 -13.57 6.52
N ILE A 101 4.70 -12.82 6.44
CA ILE A 101 5.98 -13.20 7.03
C ILE A 101 6.09 -12.49 8.38
N LYS A 102 6.39 -13.26 9.43
CA LYS A 102 6.65 -12.69 10.75
C LYS A 102 7.95 -11.87 10.70
N GLU A 103 7.89 -10.63 11.15
CA GLU A 103 9.06 -9.76 11.20
C GLU A 103 10.14 -10.31 12.15
N ASP A 104 11.39 -10.18 11.74
CA ASP A 104 12.56 -10.39 12.58
C ASP A 104 13.23 -9.03 12.82
N LYS A 105 13.29 -8.57 14.06
CA LYS A 105 13.92 -7.29 14.42
C LYS A 105 15.38 -7.17 13.99
N LYS A 106 16.05 -8.29 13.70
CA LYS A 106 17.46 -8.34 13.28
C LYS A 106 17.64 -8.38 11.77
N LYS A 107 16.59 -8.65 10.98
CA LYS A 107 16.69 -8.85 9.54
C LYS A 107 15.54 -8.18 8.82
N SER A 108 15.86 -7.43 7.78
CA SER A 108 14.81 -6.93 6.90
C SER A 108 14.14 -8.09 6.16
N SER A 109 12.86 -8.33 6.44
CA SER A 109 12.02 -9.30 5.75
C SER A 109 11.01 -8.59 4.84
N PRO A 110 10.61 -9.21 3.72
CA PRO A 110 9.45 -8.76 2.97
C PRO A 110 8.15 -9.05 3.73
N ASP A 111 7.07 -8.34 3.44
CA ASP A 111 5.79 -8.47 4.15
C ASP A 111 5.07 -9.83 3.91
N ILE A 112 5.04 -10.30 2.67
CA ILE A 112 4.20 -11.44 2.25
C ILE A 112 5.00 -12.44 1.42
N GLY A 113 4.88 -13.74 1.72
CA GLY A 113 5.36 -14.84 0.88
C GLY A 113 4.23 -15.43 0.04
N PHE A 114 4.54 -15.92 -1.16
CA PHE A 114 3.60 -16.64 -2.04
C PHE A 114 4.32 -17.58 -3.02
N SER A 115 3.59 -18.52 -3.63
CA SER A 115 4.13 -19.49 -4.59
C SER A 115 3.70 -19.18 -6.03
N VAL A 116 4.66 -19.24 -6.97
CA VAL A 116 4.42 -19.22 -8.42
C VAL A 116 5.16 -20.40 -9.07
N HIS A 117 4.42 -21.33 -9.70
CA HIS A 117 5.00 -22.56 -10.28
C HIS A 117 5.92 -23.31 -9.29
N ASN A 118 5.46 -23.48 -8.04
CA ASN A 118 6.19 -24.09 -6.93
C ASN A 118 7.51 -23.39 -6.54
N LYS A 119 7.74 -22.16 -7.01
CA LYS A 119 8.84 -21.31 -6.56
C LYS A 119 8.31 -20.27 -5.59
N GLN A 120 8.96 -20.19 -4.44
CA GLN A 120 8.70 -19.16 -3.46
C GLN A 120 9.08 -17.79 -4.05
N ARG A 121 8.16 -16.83 -3.91
CA ARG A 121 8.35 -15.42 -4.22
C ARG A 121 7.84 -14.59 -3.05
N TYR A 122 8.17 -13.30 -3.09
CA TYR A 122 7.88 -12.37 -2.01
C TYR A 122 7.19 -11.12 -2.53
N CYS A 123 6.36 -10.52 -1.70
CA CYS A 123 5.74 -9.24 -1.98
C CYS A 123 6.08 -8.29 -0.84
N GLU A 124 6.55 -7.11 -1.22
CA GLU A 124 6.80 -6.01 -0.29
C GLU A 124 5.83 -4.87 -0.59
N VAL A 125 5.22 -4.33 0.46
CA VAL A 125 4.16 -3.33 0.36
C VAL A 125 4.70 -1.98 0.81
N LYS A 126 4.47 -0.96 -0.02
CA LYS A 126 4.80 0.43 0.32
C LYS A 126 3.58 1.31 0.19
N THR A 127 3.43 2.25 1.13
CA THR A 127 2.39 3.29 1.04
C THR A 127 3.07 4.64 0.86
N LEU A 128 2.74 5.33 -0.23
CA LEU A 128 3.09 6.72 -0.46
C LEU A 128 1.89 7.59 -0.13
N GLY A 129 2.01 8.31 0.99
CA GLY A 129 1.00 9.26 1.43
C GLY A 129 1.07 10.59 0.68
N ILE A 130 0.13 11.47 1.02
CA ILE A 130 0.10 12.85 0.55
C ILE A 130 1.35 13.64 0.95
N SER A 131 1.64 14.69 0.19
CA SER A 131 2.80 15.56 0.40
C SER A 131 2.69 16.37 1.71
N ASP A 132 3.84 16.82 2.22
CA ASP A 132 3.89 17.78 3.33
C ASP A 132 3.19 19.09 2.94
N ASP A 133 3.28 19.49 1.66
CA ASP A 133 2.55 20.64 1.15
C ASP A 133 1.05 20.45 1.35
N LEU A 134 0.45 19.34 0.91
CA LEU A 134 -0.98 19.10 1.14
C LEU A 134 -1.35 19.01 2.63
N ILE A 135 -0.48 18.44 3.46
CA ILE A 135 -0.70 18.41 4.92
C ILE A 135 -0.74 19.84 5.48
N ASN A 136 0.22 20.68 5.12
CA ASN A 136 0.28 22.07 5.54
C ASN A 136 -0.91 22.86 5.00
N ARG A 137 -1.31 22.62 3.74
CA ARG A 137 -2.50 23.21 3.11
C ARG A 137 -3.78 22.88 3.84
N ARG A 138 -3.95 21.66 4.34
CA ARG A 138 -5.15 21.33 5.14
C ARG A 138 -5.24 22.10 6.45
N ASN A 139 -4.11 22.64 6.93
CA ASN A 139 -4.04 23.46 8.13
C ASN A 139 -4.11 24.97 7.81
N THR A 140 -4.21 25.37 6.54
CA THR A 140 -4.28 26.78 6.11
C THR A 140 -5.48 26.99 5.17
N ILE A 141 -6.19 28.11 5.27
CA ILE A 141 -7.34 28.43 4.38
C ILE A 141 -6.82 28.99 3.03
N ALA A 142 -5.81 28.35 2.44
CA ALA A 142 -5.17 28.83 1.22
C ALA A 142 -5.83 28.21 -0.03
N VAL A 143 -6.19 29.07 -1.00
CA VAL A 143 -6.69 28.69 -2.32
C VAL A 143 -5.49 28.49 -3.25
N PHE A 144 -5.46 27.37 -3.98
CA PHE A 144 -4.37 27.04 -4.90
C PHE A 144 -4.86 26.95 -6.34
N ASP A 145 -3.95 27.24 -7.25
CA ASP A 145 -4.14 27.03 -8.68
C ASP A 145 -4.15 25.53 -9.00
N GLY A 146 -5.14 25.10 -9.79
CA GLY A 146 -5.25 23.72 -10.27
C GLY A 146 -4.05 23.27 -11.11
N SER A 147 -3.25 24.21 -11.63
CA SER A 147 -2.01 23.94 -12.36
C SER A 147 -1.00 23.10 -11.56
N ASP A 148 -1.03 23.19 -10.22
CA ASP A 148 -0.19 22.41 -9.30
C ASP A 148 -0.38 20.89 -9.44
N TYR A 149 -1.53 20.45 -9.94
CA TYR A 149 -1.89 19.04 -10.10
C TYR A 149 -1.69 18.53 -11.53
N VAL A 150 -1.22 19.36 -12.46
CA VAL A 150 -1.10 18.93 -13.86
C VAL A 150 -0.10 17.79 -14.03
N GLY A 151 0.95 17.73 -13.20
CA GLY A 151 1.99 16.70 -13.28
C GLY A 151 2.55 16.30 -11.93
N LEU A 152 3.18 15.13 -11.88
CA LEU A 152 3.91 14.66 -10.71
C LEU A 152 5.21 15.47 -10.57
N LYS A 153 5.38 16.07 -9.40
CA LYS A 153 6.61 16.78 -9.02
C LYS A 153 7.74 15.79 -8.76
N ASP A 154 8.99 16.21 -8.99
CA ASP A 154 10.19 15.38 -8.77
C ASP A 154 10.25 14.80 -7.36
N GLY A 155 9.80 15.55 -6.36
CA GLY A 155 9.73 15.08 -4.97
C GLY A 155 8.91 13.80 -4.79
N LEU A 156 7.82 13.62 -5.54
CA LEU A 156 7.05 12.37 -5.51
C LEU A 156 7.75 11.25 -6.28
N LEU A 157 8.33 11.56 -7.45
CA LEU A 157 9.03 10.57 -8.27
C LEU A 157 10.27 10.01 -7.54
N ASN A 158 11.01 10.86 -6.84
CA ASN A 158 12.14 10.46 -6.01
C ASN A 158 11.69 9.56 -4.86
N LYS A 159 10.64 9.96 -4.11
CA LYS A 159 10.05 9.13 -3.04
C LYS A 159 9.55 7.77 -3.57
N PHE A 160 8.98 7.77 -4.77
CA PHE A 160 8.52 6.55 -5.45
C PHE A 160 9.69 5.63 -5.83
N GLY A 161 10.76 6.18 -6.41
CA GLY A 161 11.99 5.45 -6.70
C GLY A 161 12.62 4.86 -5.44
N ASP A 162 12.79 5.67 -4.39
CA ASP A 162 13.36 5.23 -3.11
C ASP A 162 12.55 4.10 -2.48
N ALA A 163 11.21 4.18 -2.52
CA ALA A 163 10.33 3.15 -2.00
C ALA A 163 10.50 1.82 -2.75
N ILE A 164 10.64 1.86 -4.08
CA ILE A 164 10.90 0.67 -4.91
C ILE A 164 12.27 0.09 -4.64
N CYS A 165 13.31 0.91 -4.58
CA CYS A 165 14.68 0.47 -4.31
C CYS A 165 14.75 -0.23 -2.95
N LYS A 166 14.20 0.39 -1.91
CA LYS A 166 14.11 -0.21 -0.57
C LYS A 166 13.34 -1.52 -0.63
N ALA A 167 12.13 -1.53 -1.21
CA ALA A 167 11.33 -2.74 -1.29
C ALA A 167 12.04 -3.90 -2.00
N THR A 168 12.75 -3.58 -3.09
CA THR A 168 13.55 -4.54 -3.85
C THR A 168 14.69 -5.09 -3.00
N GLN A 169 15.39 -4.25 -2.23
CA GLN A 169 16.43 -4.70 -1.31
C GLN A 169 15.90 -5.67 -0.25
N GLN A 170 14.71 -5.41 0.31
CA GLN A 170 14.08 -6.30 1.30
C GLN A 170 13.71 -7.65 0.69
N ILE A 171 13.15 -7.64 -0.53
CA ILE A 171 12.88 -8.87 -1.28
C ILE A 171 14.18 -9.63 -1.56
N CYS A 172 15.22 -8.94 -2.04
CA CYS A 172 16.52 -9.52 -2.38
C CYS A 172 17.27 -10.12 -1.18
N ALA A 173 17.08 -9.54 0.01
CA ALA A 173 17.65 -10.07 1.25
C ALA A 173 17.06 -11.43 1.64
N PHE A 174 15.86 -11.76 1.15
CA PHE A 174 15.11 -12.96 1.54
C PHE A 174 14.91 -13.96 0.37
N GLY A 175 15.05 -13.52 -0.88
CA GLY A 175 15.04 -14.38 -2.06
C GLY A 175 15.39 -13.65 -3.36
N SER A 176 15.26 -14.33 -4.49
CA SER A 176 15.77 -13.81 -5.77
C SER A 176 14.78 -12.98 -6.59
N SER A 177 13.49 -13.03 -6.26
CA SER A 177 12.46 -12.29 -7.00
C SER A 177 11.19 -12.08 -6.21
N GLY A 178 10.48 -11.01 -6.55
CA GLY A 178 9.23 -10.67 -5.88
C GLY A 178 8.39 -9.68 -6.66
N LEU A 179 7.35 -9.17 -6.00
CA LEU A 179 6.47 -8.11 -6.48
C LEU A 179 6.59 -6.93 -5.51
N VAL A 180 6.77 -5.72 -6.01
CA VAL A 180 6.59 -4.52 -5.17
C VAL A 180 5.16 -4.03 -5.35
N TYR A 181 4.40 -3.97 -4.26
CA TYR A 181 3.03 -3.47 -4.24
C TYR A 181 3.01 -2.07 -3.61
N ILE A 182 2.66 -1.05 -4.39
CA ILE A 182 2.66 0.33 -3.92
C ILE A 182 1.24 0.87 -3.89
N ILE A 183 0.83 1.44 -2.76
CA ILE A 183 -0.37 2.27 -2.66
C ILE A 183 0.06 3.72 -2.72
N ILE A 184 -0.50 4.49 -3.67
CA ILE A 184 -0.23 5.92 -3.79
C ILE A 184 -1.52 6.69 -3.52
N ASN A 185 -1.44 7.65 -2.58
CA ASN A 185 -2.47 8.66 -2.36
C ASN A 185 -1.93 10.00 -2.89
N PHE A 186 -2.40 10.41 -4.08
CA PHE A 186 -2.03 11.69 -4.66
C PHE A 186 -2.67 12.85 -3.89
N ASP A 187 -2.08 14.04 -4.04
CA ASP A 187 -2.65 15.26 -3.49
C ASP A 187 -3.93 15.69 -4.22
N ASP A 188 -4.00 15.36 -5.51
CA ASP A 188 -5.20 15.40 -6.34
C ASP A 188 -6.16 14.27 -5.93
N PHE A 189 -7.16 14.59 -5.11
CA PHE A 189 -8.13 13.61 -4.62
C PHE A 189 -9.24 13.29 -5.65
N THR A 190 -9.48 14.16 -6.65
CA THR A 190 -10.45 13.93 -7.73
C THR A 190 -9.87 13.00 -8.80
N LEU A 191 -8.53 12.97 -8.91
CA LEU A 191 -7.76 12.18 -9.87
C LEU A 191 -8.02 12.61 -11.31
N ASP A 192 -8.26 13.90 -11.52
CA ASP A 192 -8.55 14.50 -12.84
C ASP A 192 -7.36 14.30 -13.79
N TYR A 193 -6.13 14.38 -13.28
CA TYR A 193 -4.90 14.20 -14.06
C TYR A 193 -4.35 12.77 -14.03
N TYR A 194 -5.14 11.78 -13.59
CA TYR A 194 -4.69 10.39 -13.45
C TYR A 194 -4.00 9.81 -14.69
N GLN A 195 -4.51 10.10 -15.89
CA GLN A 195 -3.89 9.56 -17.11
C GLN A 195 -2.49 10.13 -17.33
N ASN A 196 -2.26 11.39 -16.95
CA ASN A 196 -0.93 11.98 -17.02
C ASN A 196 0.00 11.37 -15.98
N TYR A 197 -0.44 11.27 -14.73
CA TYR A 197 0.33 10.62 -13.66
C TYR A 197 0.71 9.18 -14.02
N LYS A 198 -0.23 8.43 -14.61
CA LYS A 198 0.01 7.07 -15.08
C LYS A 198 1.11 7.02 -16.14
N LYS A 199 1.10 7.92 -17.13
CA LYS A 199 2.15 7.99 -18.15
C LYS A 199 3.52 8.31 -17.53
N GLN A 200 3.56 9.28 -16.62
CA GLN A 200 4.79 9.69 -15.94
C GLN A 200 5.37 8.56 -15.08
N LEU A 201 4.56 7.87 -14.26
CA LEU A 201 5.01 6.73 -13.46
C LEU A 201 5.51 5.57 -14.33
N ILE A 202 4.85 5.28 -15.46
CA ILE A 202 5.29 4.24 -16.40
C ILE A 202 6.62 4.63 -17.06
N SER A 203 6.76 5.88 -17.50
CA SER A 203 8.03 6.36 -18.10
C SER A 203 9.16 6.26 -17.08
N PHE A 204 8.97 6.89 -15.93
CA PHE A 204 9.96 6.88 -14.84
C PHE A 204 10.38 5.45 -14.46
N SER A 205 9.41 4.54 -14.29
CA SER A 205 9.73 3.15 -13.94
C SER A 205 10.53 2.44 -15.04
N ARG A 206 10.26 2.73 -16.31
CA ARG A 206 11.02 2.16 -17.43
C ARG A 206 12.44 2.73 -17.48
N ASP A 207 12.57 4.04 -17.30
CA ASP A 207 13.85 4.74 -17.34
C ASP A 207 14.76 4.27 -16.19
N GLN A 208 14.19 3.96 -15.02
CA GLN A 208 14.88 3.38 -13.87
C GLN A 208 15.04 1.85 -13.94
N GLY A 209 14.50 1.19 -14.97
CA GLY A 209 14.58 -0.27 -15.11
C GLY A 209 13.77 -1.06 -14.07
N PHE A 210 12.81 -0.41 -13.40
CA PHE A 210 11.95 -1.08 -12.44
C PHE A 210 10.96 -2.03 -13.11
N ASN A 211 10.77 -3.19 -12.48
CA ASN A 211 9.93 -4.27 -12.99
C ASN A 211 9.19 -4.94 -11.83
N ASP A 212 8.20 -5.76 -12.18
CA ASP A 212 7.37 -6.50 -11.22
C ASP A 212 6.77 -5.55 -10.15
N LEU A 213 6.18 -4.46 -10.64
CA LEU A 213 5.49 -3.46 -9.83
C LEU A 213 3.98 -3.52 -10.04
N PHE A 214 3.25 -3.44 -8.94
CA PHE A 214 1.83 -3.13 -8.97
C PHE A 214 1.56 -1.88 -8.15
N ILE A 215 0.94 -0.87 -8.77
CA ILE A 215 0.66 0.42 -8.17
C ILE A 215 -0.86 0.57 -8.06
N LYS A 216 -1.38 0.63 -6.84
CA LYS A 216 -2.78 0.92 -6.54
C LYS A 216 -2.94 2.42 -6.24
N ILE A 217 -3.87 3.09 -6.91
CA ILE A 217 -4.17 4.50 -6.65
C ILE A 217 -5.33 4.60 -5.67
N GLY A 218 -5.05 5.13 -4.48
CA GLY A 218 -5.95 5.17 -3.34
C GLY A 218 -6.42 3.79 -2.88
N LEU A 219 -7.10 3.74 -1.74
CA LEU A 219 -7.66 2.48 -1.22
C LEU A 219 -8.96 2.09 -1.94
N ARG A 220 -9.65 3.08 -2.50
CA ARG A 220 -10.95 2.93 -3.17
C ARG A 220 -10.80 2.97 -4.68
N GLY A 221 -11.80 2.41 -5.37
CA GLY A 221 -11.86 2.38 -6.82
C GLY A 221 -10.87 1.42 -7.48
N ASN A 222 -10.90 1.40 -8.82
CA ASN A 222 -10.24 0.38 -9.63
C ASN A 222 -9.00 0.89 -10.38
N LYS A 223 -8.57 2.12 -10.12
CA LYS A 223 -7.37 2.69 -10.75
C LYS A 223 -6.11 1.99 -10.21
N SER A 224 -5.34 1.45 -11.13
CA SER A 224 -4.07 0.79 -10.86
C SER A 224 -3.16 0.79 -12.09
N ILE A 225 -1.87 0.61 -11.87
CA ILE A 225 -0.84 0.52 -12.89
C ILE A 225 -0.05 -0.78 -12.64
N CYS A 226 0.19 -1.57 -13.69
CA CYS A 226 1.00 -2.78 -13.60
C CYS A 226 2.20 -2.61 -14.52
N ILE A 227 3.39 -2.87 -13.99
CA ILE A 227 4.66 -2.77 -14.73
C ILE A 227 5.35 -4.12 -14.61
N THR A 228 5.43 -4.84 -15.71
CA THR A 228 6.02 -6.17 -15.80
C THR A 228 7.24 -6.13 -16.71
N ARG A 229 8.20 -7.04 -16.50
CA ARG A 229 9.30 -7.23 -17.46
C ARG A 229 8.73 -7.42 -18.86
N ARG A 230 9.28 -6.69 -19.84
CA ARG A 230 9.10 -7.08 -21.24
C ARG A 230 9.75 -8.44 -21.41
N SER A 231 9.01 -9.42 -21.93
CA SER A 231 9.63 -10.63 -22.46
C SER A 231 10.60 -10.18 -23.55
N THR A 232 11.90 -10.25 -23.29
CA THR A 232 12.90 -10.16 -24.34
C THR A 232 12.53 -11.22 -25.37
N GLY A 233 12.09 -10.77 -26.55
CA GLY A 233 11.58 -11.66 -27.59
C GLY A 233 12.59 -12.76 -27.86
N ARG A 234 12.10 -13.99 -27.99
CA ARG A 234 12.85 -15.11 -28.57
C ARG A 234 13.53 -14.59 -29.83
N THR A 235 14.86 -14.52 -29.81
CA THR A 235 15.67 -14.43 -31.02
C THR A 235 15.20 -15.58 -31.91
N LYS A 236 14.53 -15.28 -33.03
CA LYS A 236 14.26 -16.29 -34.05
C LYS A 236 15.62 -16.73 -34.54
N THR A 237 16.09 -17.89 -34.08
CA THR A 237 17.21 -18.58 -34.69
C THR A 237 16.78 -18.86 -36.13
N ALA A 238 17.33 -18.11 -37.07
CA ALA A 238 17.22 -18.41 -38.48
C ALA A 238 17.83 -19.80 -38.68
N ARG A 239 16.97 -20.79 -38.96
CA ARG A 239 17.44 -22.06 -39.51
C ARG A 239 17.98 -21.73 -40.91
N ARG A 240 19.28 -21.98 -41.07
CA ARG A 240 19.92 -22.15 -42.38
C ARG A 240 19.43 -23.44 -43.01
#